data_AF-A0A183PFH2-F1
#
_entry.id   AF-A0A183PFH2-F1
#
_cell.length_a   1.000
_cell.length_b   1.000
_cell.length_c   1.000
_cell.angle_alpha   90.00
_cell.angle_beta   90.00
_cell.angle_gamma   90.00
#
_symmetry.space_group_name_H-M   'P 1'
#
loop_
_entity.id
_entity.type
_entity.pdbx_description
1 polymer ?
#
loop_
_entity_poly.entity_id
_entity_poly.type
_entity_poly.pdbx_seq_one_letter_code
_entity_poly.pdbx_strand_id
1 'polypeptide(L)'
;MAVIFATIVGALLPVHSLILRGVVNDFTEEIFLKESIYVYSKWFALVGVTVLLLAFGQDFLINLFTIRKINRIRSLYFRSILRQDVAWFDEQSSGSLISKLSHNIDNIQLGMGSTLTDFFKNLSGFIVGIIINFAVGWKLALVACAILPIIGAVFGCFGFLMKYFTRKEIVAYARAGAVAGEVLEAIRTVVAFGGEKRELKRYREQLGTAEKAGLKKVVASGAGK
;
A
#
# COMPACT_ATOMS: atom_id res chain seq x y z
N MET A 1 16.06 4.92 -16.14
CA MET A 1 16.47 3.52 -16.36
C MET A 1 15.63 2.52 -15.57
N ALA A 2 15.65 2.53 -14.23
CA ALA A 2 14.84 1.59 -13.43
C ALA A 2 13.34 1.62 -13.76
N VAL A 3 12.75 2.81 -13.94
CA VAL A 3 11.34 2.98 -14.33
C VAL A 3 11.05 2.39 -15.71
N ILE A 4 12.00 2.48 -16.65
CA ILE A 4 11.83 1.92 -18.01
C ILE A 4 11.78 0.39 -17.91
N PHE A 5 12.69 -0.22 -17.14
CA PHE A 5 12.63 -1.66 -16.88
C PHE A 5 11.32 -2.06 -16.19
N ALA A 6 10.81 -1.26 -15.25
CA ALA A 6 9.51 -1.48 -14.62
C ALA A 6 8.35 -1.46 -15.60
N THR A 7 8.34 -0.52 -16.55
CA THR A 7 7.30 -0.50 -17.58
C THR A 7 7.37 -1.72 -18.50
N ILE A 8 8.57 -2.20 -18.84
CA ILE A 8 8.76 -3.38 -19.69
C ILE A 8 8.33 -4.66 -18.95
N VAL A 9 8.74 -4.83 -17.69
CA VAL A 9 8.34 -5.96 -16.84
C VAL A 9 6.82 -5.99 -16.66
N GLY A 10 6.19 -4.84 -16.48
CA GLY A 10 4.73 -4.71 -16.41
C GLY A 10 4.02 -5.17 -17.70
N ALA A 11 4.57 -4.83 -18.87
CA ALA A 11 4.02 -5.20 -20.18
C ALA A 11 4.20 -6.70 -20.51
N LEU A 12 5.25 -7.34 -19.98
CA LEU A 12 5.56 -8.75 -20.24
C LEU A 12 4.49 -9.71 -19.69
N LEU A 13 3.78 -9.34 -18.61
CA LEU A 13 2.69 -10.17 -18.04
C LEU A 13 1.51 -10.34 -19.02
N PRO A 14 0.93 -9.26 -19.59
CA PRO A 14 -0.04 -9.39 -20.68
C PRO A 14 0.49 -10.17 -21.89
N VAL A 15 1.75 -9.96 -22.29
CA VAL A 15 2.37 -10.68 -23.42
C VAL A 15 2.45 -12.19 -23.16
N HIS A 16 2.78 -12.61 -21.95
CA HIS A 16 2.76 -14.01 -21.54
C HIS A 16 1.36 -14.65 -21.72
N SER A 17 0.29 -13.90 -21.41
CA SER A 17 -1.08 -14.41 -21.60
C SER A 17 -1.45 -14.65 -23.06
N LEU A 18 -0.89 -13.88 -24.01
CA LEU A 18 -1.06 -14.11 -25.45
C LEU A 18 -0.43 -15.45 -25.89
N ILE A 19 0.75 -15.77 -25.37
CA ILE A 19 1.43 -17.04 -25.68
C ILE A 19 0.63 -18.21 -25.10
N LEU A 20 0.12 -18.06 -23.86
CA LEU A 20 -0.76 -19.04 -23.23
C LEU A 20 -2.02 -19.29 -24.06
N ARG A 21 -2.63 -18.23 -24.60
CA ARG A 21 -3.78 -18.36 -25.50
C ARG A 21 -3.45 -19.21 -26.72
N GLY A 22 -2.29 -18.98 -27.36
CA GLY A 22 -1.85 -19.81 -28.49
C GLY A 22 -1.76 -21.29 -28.13
N VAL A 23 -1.15 -21.60 -26.98
CA VAL A 23 -1.09 -22.97 -26.46
C VAL A 23 -2.47 -23.57 -26.24
N VAL A 24 -3.39 -22.84 -25.60
CA VAL A 24 -4.74 -23.35 -25.30
C VAL A 24 -5.54 -23.62 -26.58
N ASN A 25 -5.39 -22.77 -27.60
CA ASN A 25 -6.05 -22.98 -28.88
C ASN A 25 -5.55 -24.26 -29.57
N ASP A 26 -4.23 -24.47 -29.62
CA ASP A 26 -3.63 -25.67 -30.23
C ASP A 26 -4.01 -26.96 -29.47
N PHE A 27 -4.25 -26.90 -28.16
CA PHE A 27 -4.79 -28.04 -27.39
C PHE A 27 -6.27 -28.34 -27.69
N THR A 28 -7.01 -27.36 -28.21
CA THR A 28 -8.45 -27.49 -28.47
C THR A 28 -8.72 -27.99 -29.91
N GLU A 29 -7.77 -27.84 -30.82
CA GLU A 29 -7.85 -28.43 -32.17
C GLU A 29 -7.54 -29.94 -32.15
N GLU A 30 -8.28 -30.74 -32.94
CA GLU A 30 -8.15 -32.21 -32.97
C GLU A 30 -6.77 -32.72 -33.46
N ILE A 31 -5.98 -31.87 -34.13
CA ILE A 31 -4.67 -32.23 -34.71
C ILE A 31 -3.57 -31.71 -33.79
N PHE A 32 -3.20 -32.53 -32.81
CA PHE A 32 -2.15 -32.19 -31.86
C PHE A 32 -0.74 -32.34 -32.47
N LEU A 33 -0.16 -31.23 -32.94
CA LEU A 33 1.20 -31.21 -33.47
C LEU A 33 2.21 -31.05 -32.34
N LYS A 34 3.00 -32.11 -32.07
CA LYS A 34 4.11 -32.08 -31.11
C LYS A 34 5.11 -30.95 -31.38
N GLU A 35 5.27 -30.54 -32.64
CA GLU A 35 6.17 -29.45 -33.04
C GLU A 35 5.74 -28.07 -32.51
N SER A 36 4.44 -27.78 -32.45
CA SER A 36 3.91 -26.51 -31.91
C SER A 36 4.28 -26.34 -30.43
N ILE A 37 4.25 -27.41 -29.64
CA ILE A 37 4.59 -27.37 -28.21
C ILE A 37 6.06 -27.01 -28.00
N TYR A 38 6.97 -27.55 -28.81
CA TYR A 38 8.38 -27.19 -28.71
C TYR A 38 8.62 -25.72 -29.02
N VAL A 39 7.88 -25.13 -29.96
CA VAL A 39 7.96 -23.71 -30.28
C VAL A 39 7.43 -22.85 -29.12
N TYR A 40 6.25 -23.14 -28.59
CA TYR A 40 5.71 -22.39 -27.46
C TYR A 40 6.56 -22.52 -26.20
N SER A 41 7.08 -23.72 -25.90
CA SER A 41 7.97 -23.95 -24.76
C SER A 41 9.23 -23.08 -24.83
N LYS A 42 9.83 -22.93 -26.03
CA LYS A 42 10.95 -22.00 -26.25
C LYS A 42 10.56 -20.55 -25.99
N TRP A 43 9.39 -20.11 -26.46
CA TRP A 43 8.90 -18.75 -26.21
C TRP A 43 8.63 -18.49 -24.71
N PHE A 44 8.05 -19.44 -24.00
CA PHE A 44 7.85 -19.34 -22.55
C PHE A 44 9.17 -19.28 -21.79
N ALA A 45 10.14 -20.11 -22.16
CA ALA A 45 11.48 -20.08 -21.57
C ALA A 45 12.17 -18.72 -21.81
N LEU A 46 12.09 -18.19 -23.03
CA LEU A 46 12.67 -16.89 -23.39
C LEU A 46 12.01 -15.75 -22.60
N VAL A 47 10.67 -15.71 -22.52
CA VAL A 47 9.96 -14.71 -21.72
C VAL A 47 10.33 -14.83 -20.23
N GLY A 48 10.40 -16.04 -19.68
CA GLY A 48 10.80 -16.26 -18.29
C GLY A 48 12.21 -15.72 -17.98
N VAL A 49 13.19 -16.01 -18.82
CA VAL A 49 14.57 -15.50 -18.65
C VAL A 49 14.62 -13.98 -18.77
N THR A 50 13.91 -13.39 -19.75
CA THR A 50 13.88 -11.93 -19.91
C THR A 50 13.23 -11.23 -18.72
N VAL A 51 12.11 -11.75 -18.20
CA VAL A 51 11.46 -11.21 -17.00
C VAL A 51 12.39 -11.29 -15.79
N LEU A 52 13.09 -12.41 -15.61
CA LEU A 52 14.03 -12.58 -14.50
C LEU A 52 15.15 -11.54 -14.56
N LEU A 53 15.81 -11.38 -15.71
CA LEU A 53 16.91 -10.42 -15.85
C LEU A 53 16.45 -8.97 -15.70
N LEU A 54 15.29 -8.62 -16.28
CA LEU A 54 14.76 -7.26 -16.22
C LEU A 54 14.21 -6.90 -14.83
N ALA A 55 13.49 -7.81 -14.17
CA ALA A 55 12.96 -7.59 -12.83
C ALA A 55 14.09 -7.49 -11.81
N PHE A 56 15.07 -8.39 -11.89
CA PHE A 56 16.26 -8.34 -11.03
C PHE A 56 17.05 -7.03 -11.23
N GLY A 57 17.29 -6.65 -12.49
CA GLY A 57 17.99 -5.40 -12.82
C GLY A 57 17.24 -4.16 -12.35
N GLN A 58 15.92 -4.14 -12.50
CA GLN A 58 15.05 -3.07 -12.01
C GLN A 58 15.15 -2.91 -10.49
N ASP A 59 14.93 -3.99 -9.74
CA ASP A 59 14.87 -3.95 -8.27
C ASP A 59 16.24 -3.62 -7.68
N PHE A 60 17.31 -4.12 -8.29
CA PHE A 60 18.67 -3.75 -7.93
C PHE A 60 18.95 -2.26 -8.14
N LEU A 61 18.62 -1.72 -9.31
CA LEU A 61 18.88 -0.32 -9.65
C LEU A 61 18.06 0.65 -8.78
N ILE A 62 16.79 0.36 -8.53
CA ILE A 62 15.96 1.22 -7.68
C ILE A 62 16.42 1.17 -6.22
N ASN A 63 16.80 0.00 -5.71
CA ASN A 63 17.28 -0.13 -4.34
C ASN A 63 18.59 0.64 -4.16
N LEU A 64 19.54 0.49 -5.08
CA LEU A 64 20.81 1.22 -5.07
C LEU A 64 20.60 2.74 -5.15
N PHE A 65 19.70 3.20 -6.02
CA PHE A 65 19.34 4.61 -6.12
C PHE A 65 18.75 5.13 -4.80
N THR A 66 17.82 4.38 -4.23
CA THR A 66 17.08 4.79 -3.03
C THR A 66 18.03 4.88 -1.83
N ILE A 67 18.89 3.89 -1.60
CA ILE A 67 19.87 3.92 -0.51
C ILE A 67 20.77 5.16 -0.60
N ARG A 68 21.31 5.45 -1.78
CA ARG A 68 22.18 6.62 -1.99
C ARG A 68 21.45 7.94 -1.71
N LYS A 69 20.21 8.07 -2.16
CA LYS A 69 19.41 9.28 -1.95
C LYS A 69 18.97 9.44 -0.51
N ILE A 70 18.58 8.35 0.16
CA ILE A 70 18.18 8.38 1.56
C ILE A 70 19.35 8.72 2.47
N ASN A 71 20.54 8.18 2.22
CA ASN A 71 21.73 8.56 2.97
C ASN A 71 22.03 10.07 2.85
N ARG A 72 21.87 10.64 1.65
CA ARG A 72 22.02 12.08 1.45
C ARG A 72 20.95 12.89 2.18
N ILE A 73 19.69 12.45 2.12
CA ILE A 73 18.58 13.09 2.84
C ILE A 73 18.82 13.06 4.34
N ARG A 74 19.22 11.91 4.91
CA ARG A 74 19.51 11.75 6.34
C ARG A 74 20.63 12.69 6.79
N SER A 75 21.71 12.81 6.01
CA SER A 75 22.80 13.74 6.28
C SER A 75 22.36 15.22 6.23
N LEU A 76 21.60 15.61 5.20
CA LEU A 76 21.10 16.98 5.06
C LEU A 76 20.09 17.34 6.16
N TYR A 77 19.22 16.41 6.51
CA TYR A 77 18.22 16.60 7.55
C TYR A 77 18.88 16.75 8.92
N PHE A 78 19.85 15.89 9.26
CA PHE A 78 20.63 16.02 10.48
C PHE A 78 21.42 17.34 10.54
N ARG A 79 22.08 17.73 9.44
CA ARG A 79 22.77 19.02 9.35
C ARG A 79 21.82 20.21 9.53
N SER A 80 20.58 20.10 9.03
CA SER A 80 19.58 21.16 9.15
C SER A 80 19.02 21.27 10.57
N ILE A 81 18.84 20.15 11.27
CA ILE A 81 18.45 20.14 12.68
C ILE A 81 19.52 20.83 13.54
N LEU A 82 20.80 20.50 13.35
CA LEU A 82 21.90 21.10 14.12
C LEU A 82 22.07 22.62 13.91
N ARG A 83 21.43 23.19 12.89
CA ARG A 83 21.47 24.63 12.58
C ARG A 83 20.25 25.40 13.10
N GLN A 84 19.29 24.72 13.72
CA GLN A 84 18.14 25.38 14.33
C GLN A 84 18.54 26.11 15.61
N ASP A 85 17.78 27.14 15.95
CA ASP A 85 17.93 27.94 17.16
C ASP A 85 17.46 27.19 18.41
N VAL A 86 17.90 27.66 19.57
CA VAL A 86 17.61 27.01 20.87
C VAL A 86 16.11 27.04 21.19
N ALA A 87 15.40 28.11 20.82
CA ALA A 87 13.96 28.20 21.06
C ALA A 87 13.18 27.13 20.28
N TRP A 88 13.60 26.79 19.05
CA TRP A 88 13.04 25.67 18.31
C TRP A 88 13.26 24.31 19.00
N PHE A 89 14.40 24.12 19.67
CA PHE A 89 14.66 22.90 20.45
C PHE A 89 13.84 22.83 21.74
N ASP A 90 13.53 23.96 22.36
CA ASP A 90 12.70 24.01 23.57
C ASP A 90 11.25 23.59 23.30
N GLU A 91 10.74 23.84 22.09
CA GLU A 91 9.40 23.40 21.65
C GLU A 91 9.34 21.91 21.28
N GLN A 92 10.47 21.29 20.95
CA GLN A 92 10.50 19.99 20.30
C GLN A 92 11.11 18.91 21.19
N SER A 93 10.31 17.90 21.55
CA SER A 93 10.83 16.75 22.32
C SER A 93 11.91 15.97 21.56
N SER A 94 13.00 15.64 22.26
CA SER A 94 14.13 14.88 21.72
C SER A 94 13.71 13.53 21.12
N GLY A 95 12.75 12.84 21.75
CA GLY A 95 12.18 11.59 21.24
C GLY A 95 11.43 11.76 19.91
N SER A 96 10.71 12.87 19.73
CA SER A 96 10.02 13.16 18.46
C SER A 96 11.02 13.41 17.33
N LEU A 97 12.14 14.09 17.60
CA LEU A 97 13.20 14.33 16.62
C LEU A 97 13.87 13.04 16.15
N ILE A 98 14.17 12.13 17.07
CA ILE A 98 14.74 10.82 16.76
C ILE A 98 13.76 9.99 15.92
N SER A 99 12.48 10.00 16.29
CA SER A 99 11.42 9.33 15.52
C SER A 99 11.29 9.89 14.10
N LYS A 100 11.32 11.22 13.93
CA LYS A 100 11.29 11.87 12.61
C LYS A 100 12.53 11.50 11.78
N LEU A 101 13.71 11.43 12.39
CA LEU A 101 14.96 11.08 11.69
C LEU A 101 15.00 9.61 11.24
N SER A 102 14.42 8.70 12.02
CA SER A 102 14.39 7.28 11.68
C SER A 102 13.13 6.93 10.88
N HIS A 103 11.95 6.94 11.53
CA HIS A 103 10.72 6.39 10.98
C HIS A 103 10.21 7.15 9.74
N ASN A 104 10.23 8.48 9.76
CA ASN A 104 9.74 9.24 8.59
C ASN A 104 10.68 9.11 7.40
N ILE A 105 11.99 9.04 7.62
CA ILE A 105 12.96 8.81 6.55
C ILE A 105 12.81 7.41 5.97
N ASP A 106 12.58 6.40 6.81
CA ASP A 106 12.35 5.02 6.36
C ASP A 106 11.04 4.91 5.53
N ASN A 107 9.99 5.64 5.91
CA ASN A 107 8.78 5.75 5.09
C ASN A 107 9.04 6.40 3.72
N ILE A 108 9.88 7.44 3.66
CA ILE A 108 10.29 8.06 2.40
C ILE A 108 11.09 7.05 1.55
N GLN A 109 11.95 6.25 2.17
CA GLN A 109 12.70 5.18 1.51
C GLN A 109 11.76 4.15 0.85
N LEU A 110 10.76 3.67 1.58
CA LEU A 110 9.76 2.73 1.07
C LEU A 110 8.92 3.33 -0.07
N GLY A 111 8.56 4.61 0.05
CA GLY A 111 7.81 5.32 -0.99
C GLY A 111 8.60 5.50 -2.28
N MET A 112 9.87 5.93 -2.18
CA MET A 112 10.73 6.18 -3.35
C MET A 112 11.26 4.91 -4.02
N GLY A 113 11.41 3.83 -3.26
CA GLY A 113 11.95 2.56 -3.73
C GLY A 113 10.90 1.67 -4.41
N SER A 114 10.41 0.69 -3.66
CA SER A 114 9.52 -0.36 -4.18
C SER A 114 8.15 0.18 -4.61
N THR A 115 7.52 1.02 -3.78
CA THR A 115 6.15 1.49 -4.00
C THR A 115 6.00 2.23 -5.33
N LEU A 116 6.92 3.15 -5.63
CA LEU A 116 6.90 3.90 -6.89
C LEU A 116 7.14 2.99 -8.10
N THR A 117 8.03 2.02 -7.96
CA THR A 117 8.36 1.08 -9.04
C THR A 117 7.18 0.16 -9.35
N ASP A 118 6.54 -0.38 -8.32
CA ASP A 118 5.34 -1.20 -8.44
C ASP A 118 4.17 -0.42 -9.06
N PHE A 119 4.03 0.87 -8.74
CA PHE A 119 3.04 1.73 -9.37
C PHE A 119 3.23 1.79 -10.90
N PHE A 120 4.44 2.08 -11.38
CA PHE A 120 4.72 2.13 -12.83
C PHE A 120 4.58 0.78 -13.51
N LYS A 121 5.00 -0.31 -12.84
CA LYS A 121 4.85 -1.69 -13.34
C LYS A 121 3.37 -2.04 -13.53
N ASN A 122 2.54 -1.80 -12.51
CA ASN A 122 1.11 -2.09 -12.55
C ASN A 122 0.37 -1.19 -13.56
N LEU A 123 0.74 0.10 -13.64
CA LEU A 123 0.16 1.02 -14.62
C LEU A 123 0.47 0.59 -16.05
N SER A 124 1.72 0.21 -16.34
CA SER A 124 2.11 -0.30 -17.65
C SER A 124 1.37 -1.59 -17.99
N GLY A 125 1.34 -2.56 -17.07
CA GLY A 125 0.61 -3.81 -17.26
C GLY A 125 -0.89 -3.61 -17.49
N PHE A 126 -1.50 -2.65 -16.81
CA PHE A 126 -2.90 -2.28 -17.01
C PHE A 126 -3.15 -1.71 -18.42
N ILE A 127 -2.33 -0.76 -18.88
CA ILE A 127 -2.48 -0.14 -20.20
C ILE A 127 -2.27 -1.18 -21.31
N VAL A 128 -1.17 -1.95 -21.24
CA VAL A 128 -0.84 -2.97 -22.24
C VAL A 128 -1.88 -4.10 -22.24
N GLY A 129 -2.36 -4.51 -21.07
CA GLY A 129 -3.41 -5.51 -20.94
C GLY A 129 -4.72 -5.08 -21.60
N ILE A 130 -5.14 -3.82 -21.44
CA ILE A 130 -6.32 -3.29 -22.12
C ILE A 130 -6.12 -3.31 -23.63
N ILE A 131 -4.97 -2.81 -24.12
CA ILE A 131 -4.68 -2.76 -25.56
C ILE A 131 -4.74 -4.16 -26.18
N ILE A 132 -4.12 -5.15 -25.54
CA ILE A 132 -4.13 -6.54 -26.01
C ILE A 132 -5.55 -7.12 -25.99
N ASN A 133 -6.33 -6.89 -24.93
CA ASN A 133 -7.71 -7.37 -24.84
C ASN A 133 -8.58 -6.82 -25.97
N PHE A 134 -8.47 -5.53 -26.27
CA PHE A 134 -9.21 -4.91 -27.38
C PHE A 134 -8.74 -5.41 -28.75
N ALA A 135 -7.43 -5.67 -28.93
CA ALA A 135 -6.87 -6.21 -30.17
C ALA A 135 -7.30 -7.65 -30.46
N VAL A 136 -7.37 -8.50 -29.43
CA VAL A 136 -7.74 -9.92 -29.56
C VAL A 136 -9.22 -10.11 -29.83
N GLY A 137 -10.08 -9.38 -29.12
CA GLY A 137 -11.52 -9.60 -29.20
C GLY A 137 -12.30 -8.44 -28.58
N TRP A 138 -12.62 -7.44 -29.41
CA TRP A 138 -13.30 -6.23 -28.96
C TRP A 138 -14.67 -6.49 -28.30
N LYS A 139 -15.41 -7.53 -28.72
CA LYS A 139 -16.71 -7.89 -28.12
C LYS A 139 -16.57 -8.40 -26.69
N LEU A 140 -15.61 -9.31 -26.44
CA LEU A 140 -15.34 -9.86 -25.10
C LEU A 140 -14.73 -8.79 -24.18
N ALA A 141 -13.84 -7.97 -24.72
CA ALA A 141 -13.24 -6.86 -23.99
C ALA A 141 -14.29 -5.82 -23.52
N LEU A 142 -15.26 -5.47 -24.38
CA LEU A 142 -16.36 -4.57 -24.01
C LEU A 142 -17.21 -5.11 -22.86
N VAL A 143 -17.54 -6.41 -22.88
CA VAL A 143 -18.28 -7.05 -21.79
C VAL A 143 -17.48 -7.00 -20.49
N ALA A 144 -16.18 -7.29 -20.53
CA ALA A 144 -15.31 -7.17 -19.36
C ALA A 144 -15.22 -5.71 -18.85
N CYS A 145 -15.10 -4.74 -19.76
CA CYS A 145 -15.07 -3.32 -19.41
C CYS A 145 -16.38 -2.82 -18.78
N ALA A 146 -17.53 -3.38 -19.16
CA ALA A 146 -18.82 -3.03 -18.55
C ALA A 146 -18.91 -3.41 -17.06
N ILE A 147 -18.13 -4.40 -16.61
CA ILE A 147 -18.09 -4.85 -15.22
C ILE A 147 -17.15 -3.99 -14.36
N LEU A 148 -16.10 -3.41 -14.96
CA LEU A 148 -15.14 -2.53 -14.27
C LEU A 148 -15.78 -1.38 -13.46
N PRO A 149 -16.75 -0.59 -13.99
CA PRO A 149 -17.36 0.49 -13.22
C PRO A 149 -18.19 -0.03 -12.04
N ILE A 150 -18.81 -1.21 -12.15
CA ILE A 150 -19.56 -1.84 -11.05
C ILE A 150 -18.58 -2.22 -9.93
N ILE A 151 -17.46 -2.86 -10.28
CA ILE A 151 -16.39 -3.19 -9.34
C ILE A 151 -15.85 -1.91 -8.68
N GLY A 152 -15.55 -0.89 -9.48
CA GLY A 152 -15.08 0.41 -9.00
C GLY A 152 -16.07 1.09 -8.04
N ALA A 153 -17.36 1.02 -8.32
CA ALA A 153 -18.41 1.57 -7.45
C ALA A 153 -18.49 0.82 -6.12
N VAL A 154 -18.38 -0.50 -6.12
CA VAL A 154 -18.37 -1.33 -4.89
C VAL A 154 -17.14 -1.00 -4.04
N PHE A 155 -15.95 -1.01 -4.63
CA PHE A 155 -14.72 -0.66 -3.91
C PHE A 155 -14.70 0.80 -3.43
N GLY A 156 -15.24 1.72 -4.23
CA GLY A 156 -15.39 3.13 -3.86
C GLY A 156 -16.35 3.32 -2.68
N CYS A 157 -17.51 2.67 -2.71
CA CYS A 157 -18.47 2.67 -1.61
C CYS A 157 -17.86 2.06 -0.34
N PHE A 158 -17.19 0.92 -0.46
CA PHE A 158 -16.48 0.28 0.64
C PHE A 158 -15.40 1.19 1.24
N GLY A 159 -14.58 1.83 0.40
CA GLY A 159 -13.57 2.79 0.82
C GLY A 159 -14.14 4.00 1.54
N PHE A 160 -15.25 4.57 1.04
CA PHE A 160 -15.94 5.69 1.69
C PHE A 160 -16.52 5.28 3.05
N LEU A 161 -17.15 4.11 3.12
CA LEU A 161 -17.73 3.57 4.34
C LEU A 161 -16.66 3.32 5.41
N MET A 162 -15.56 2.69 5.01
CA MET A 162 -14.39 2.44 5.88
C MET A 162 -13.78 3.74 6.39
N LYS A 163 -13.62 4.74 5.52
CA LYS A 163 -13.12 6.06 5.91
C LYS A 163 -14.04 6.73 6.92
N TYR A 164 -15.35 6.65 6.72
CA TYR A 164 -16.35 7.20 7.64
C TYR A 164 -16.30 6.55 9.02
N PHE A 165 -16.32 5.21 9.09
CA PHE A 165 -16.29 4.50 10.36
C PHE A 165 -14.95 4.64 11.09
N THR A 166 -13.83 4.58 10.37
CA THR A 166 -12.49 4.80 10.94
C THR A 166 -12.38 6.20 11.55
N ARG A 167 -12.92 7.23 10.88
CA ARG A 167 -12.92 8.59 11.44
C ARG A 167 -13.75 8.67 12.74
N LYS A 168 -14.92 8.02 12.77
CA LYS A 168 -15.77 7.97 13.98
C LYS A 168 -15.08 7.24 15.13
N GLU A 169 -14.43 6.11 14.85
CA GLU A 169 -13.64 5.34 15.80
C GLU A 169 -12.50 6.19 16.38
N ILE A 170 -11.69 6.82 15.53
CA ILE A 170 -10.59 7.70 15.97
C ILE A 170 -11.09 8.82 16.88
N VAL A 171 -12.20 9.48 16.53
CA VAL A 171 -12.76 10.57 17.35
C VAL A 171 -13.29 10.05 18.70
N ALA A 172 -13.95 8.90 18.73
CA ALA A 172 -14.43 8.30 19.99
C ALA A 172 -13.26 7.88 20.89
N TYR A 173 -12.23 7.25 20.32
CA TYR A 173 -10.99 6.92 21.04
C TYR A 173 -10.24 8.16 21.53
N ALA A 174 -10.22 9.24 20.74
CA ALA A 174 -9.58 10.49 21.15
C ALA A 174 -10.23 11.09 22.40
N ARG A 175 -11.55 10.95 22.59
CA ARG A 175 -12.24 11.39 23.81
C ARG A 175 -11.86 10.55 25.03
N ALA A 176 -11.81 9.22 24.88
CA ALA A 176 -11.35 8.34 25.95
C ALA A 176 -9.87 8.62 26.31
N GLY A 177 -9.04 8.82 25.29
CA GLY A 177 -7.64 9.21 25.42
C GLY A 177 -7.44 10.56 26.11
N ALA A 178 -8.30 11.54 25.83
CA ALA A 178 -8.27 12.84 26.52
C ALA A 178 -8.56 12.71 28.02
N VAL A 179 -9.57 11.90 28.40
CA VAL A 179 -9.84 11.62 29.83
C VAL A 179 -8.66 10.90 30.48
N ALA A 180 -8.09 9.91 29.82
CA ALA A 180 -6.89 9.23 30.33
C ALA A 180 -5.71 10.20 30.48
N GLY A 181 -5.50 11.09 29.51
CA GLY A 181 -4.47 12.12 29.56
C GLY A 181 -4.63 13.06 30.76
N GLU A 182 -5.84 13.60 30.95
CA GLU A 182 -6.20 14.47 32.10
C GLU A 182 -5.90 13.78 33.44
N VAL A 183 -6.31 12.52 33.59
CA VAL A 183 -6.12 11.75 34.82
C VAL A 183 -4.66 11.41 35.08
N LEU A 184 -3.90 11.04 34.05
CA LEU A 184 -2.48 10.70 34.18
C LEU A 184 -1.62 11.94 34.48
N GLU A 185 -1.94 13.07 33.86
CA GLU A 185 -1.28 14.34 34.13
C GLU A 185 -1.54 14.82 35.57
N ALA A 186 -2.78 14.65 36.04
CA ALA A 186 -3.21 15.02 37.39
C ALA A 186 -3.15 13.87 38.42
N ILE A 187 -2.36 12.81 38.18
CA ILE A 187 -2.44 11.58 39.00
C ILE A 187 -2.26 11.81 40.50
N ARG A 188 -1.39 12.75 40.88
CA ARG A 188 -1.15 13.10 42.30
C ARG A 188 -2.40 13.68 42.97
N THR A 189 -3.20 14.49 42.25
CA THR A 189 -4.43 15.06 42.81
C THR A 189 -5.53 14.01 42.87
N VAL A 190 -5.65 13.14 41.86
CA VAL A 190 -6.64 12.05 41.86
C VAL A 190 -6.42 11.11 43.04
N VAL A 191 -5.17 10.73 43.32
CA VAL A 191 -4.81 9.87 44.47
C VAL A 191 -5.03 10.62 45.79
N ALA A 192 -4.63 11.89 45.89
CA ALA A 192 -4.80 12.69 47.11
C ALA A 192 -6.26 12.84 47.53
N PHE A 193 -7.20 12.89 46.58
CA PHE A 193 -8.64 12.97 46.84
C PHE A 193 -9.36 11.59 46.78
N GLY A 194 -8.64 10.48 46.59
CA GLY A 194 -9.23 9.13 46.49
C GLY A 194 -10.19 8.94 45.30
N GLY A 195 -10.02 9.73 44.22
CA GLY A 195 -10.94 9.82 43.09
C GLY A 195 -10.82 8.70 42.05
N GLU A 196 -9.95 7.71 42.25
CA GLU A 196 -9.60 6.68 41.28
C GLU A 196 -10.82 5.94 40.71
N LYS A 197 -11.75 5.51 41.56
CA LYS A 197 -12.96 4.79 41.12
C LYS A 197 -13.88 5.66 40.26
N ARG A 198 -13.93 6.97 40.53
CA ARG A 198 -14.74 7.93 39.77
C ARG A 198 -14.18 8.12 38.37
N GLU A 199 -12.88 8.36 38.25
CA GLU A 199 -12.22 8.57 36.96
C GLU A 199 -12.18 7.29 36.13
N LEU A 200 -12.03 6.12 36.78
CA LEU A 200 -12.11 4.82 36.10
C LEU A 200 -13.50 4.59 35.49
N LYS A 201 -14.57 4.98 36.19
CA LYS A 201 -15.94 4.92 35.65
C LYS A 201 -16.09 5.86 34.44
N ARG A 202 -15.60 7.10 34.53
CA ARG A 202 -15.62 8.09 33.43
C ARG A 202 -14.87 7.58 32.20
N TYR A 203 -13.71 6.95 32.38
CA TYR A 203 -12.95 6.34 31.29
C TYR A 203 -13.72 5.17 30.65
N ARG A 204 -14.29 4.25 31.45
CA ARG A 204 -15.10 3.12 30.94
C ARG A 204 -16.31 3.57 30.12
N GLU A 205 -17.00 4.62 30.54
CA GLU A 205 -18.14 5.18 29.82
C GLU A 205 -17.73 5.69 28.42
N GLN A 206 -16.62 6.41 28.33
CA GLN A 206 -16.08 6.87 27.04
C GLN A 206 -15.58 5.69 26.18
N LEU A 207 -14.92 4.71 26.80
CA LEU A 207 -14.42 3.52 26.11
C LEU A 207 -15.55 2.71 25.48
N GLY A 208 -16.68 2.55 26.19
CA GLY A 208 -17.85 1.85 25.65
C GLY A 208 -18.45 2.53 24.41
N THR A 209 -18.32 3.85 24.27
CA THR A 209 -18.72 4.55 23.03
C THR A 209 -17.74 4.27 21.87
N ALA A 210 -16.44 4.18 22.17
CA ALA A 210 -15.42 3.83 21.19
C ALA A 210 -15.55 2.37 20.73
N GLU A 211 -15.83 1.45 21.66
CA GLU A 211 -16.10 0.04 21.38
C GLU A 211 -17.30 -0.13 20.45
N LYS A 212 -18.42 0.55 20.72
CA LYS A 212 -19.60 0.54 19.83
C LYS A 212 -19.30 1.10 18.44
N ALA A 213 -18.43 2.09 18.33
CA ALA A 213 -18.00 2.63 17.03
C ALA A 213 -17.09 1.65 16.29
N GLY A 214 -16.17 0.98 16.99
CA GLY A 214 -15.30 -0.07 16.46
C GLY A 214 -16.10 -1.30 15.99
N LEU A 215 -17.08 -1.76 16.78
CA LEU A 215 -17.96 -2.87 16.40
C LEU A 215 -18.73 -2.56 15.10
N LYS A 216 -19.23 -1.32 14.95
CA LYS A 216 -19.89 -0.90 13.69
C LYS A 216 -18.93 -0.93 12.50
N LYS A 217 -17.67 -0.56 12.70
CA LYS A 217 -16.63 -0.67 11.67
C LYS A 217 -16.37 -2.13 11.29
N VAL A 218 -16.22 -3.02 12.27
CA VAL A 218 -15.95 -4.46 12.05
C VAL A 218 -17.10 -5.14 11.31
N VAL A 219 -18.33 -4.81 11.67
CA VAL A 219 -19.53 -5.29 10.96
C VAL A 219 -19.57 -4.73 9.53
N ALA A 220 -19.30 -3.43 9.36
CA ALA A 220 -19.25 -2.80 8.03
C ALA A 220 -18.11 -3.31 7.15
N SER A 221 -17.01 -3.77 7.74
CA SER A 221 -15.89 -4.38 7.03
C SER A 221 -16.13 -5.85 6.66
N GLY A 222 -17.26 -6.44 7.06
CA GLY A 222 -17.57 -7.85 6.82
C GLY A 222 -16.80 -8.83 7.70
N ALA A 223 -16.00 -8.35 8.66
CA ALA A 223 -15.19 -9.17 9.55
C ALA A 223 -15.91 -9.51 10.88
N GLY A 224 -17.23 -9.32 10.93
CA GLY A 224 -18.07 -9.50 12.12
C GLY A 224 -18.57 -10.93 12.33
N LYS A 225 -17.67 -11.92 12.27
CA LYS A 225 -17.85 -13.25 12.88
C LYS A 225 -16.59 -13.63 13.63
#